data_AF-A0A6A6D9H9-F1
#
_entry.id   AF-A0A6A6D9H9-F1
#
_cell.length_a   1.000
_cell.length_b   1.000
_cell.length_c   1.000
_cell.angle_alpha   90.00
_cell.angle_beta   90.00
_cell.angle_gamma   90.00
#
_symmetry.space_group_name_H-M   'P 1'
#
loop_
_entity.id
_entity.type
_entity.pdbx_description
1 polymer ?
#
loop_
_entity_poly.entity_id
_entity_poly.type
_entity_poly.pdbx_seq_one_letter_code
_entity_poly.pdbx_strand_id
1 'polypeptide(L)'
;MHRRALKGYEKVLGPEHPSTLDSANNLGVVLRSQGKYKEAEAMYRRALKGYEKALGPEHPSILISVNNLRVVLERQAKYEEAEAMHRRA
;
A
#
# COMPACT_ATOMS: atom_id res chain seq x y z
N MET A 1 -10.64 -1.06 -13.40
CA MET A 1 -9.42 -1.58 -14.06
C MET A 1 -8.39 -2.11 -13.06
N HIS A 2 -7.97 -1.34 -12.05
CA HIS A 2 -6.93 -1.76 -11.08
C HIS A 2 -7.17 -3.11 -10.37
N ARG A 3 -8.41 -3.43 -9.95
CA ARG A 3 -8.72 -4.74 -9.35
C ARG A 3 -8.49 -5.92 -10.30
N ARG A 4 -8.76 -5.75 -11.60
CA ARG A 4 -8.54 -6.78 -12.61
C ARG A 4 -7.05 -6.93 -12.91
N ALA A 5 -6.32 -5.81 -12.97
CA ALA A 5 -4.87 -5.81 -13.13
C ALA A 5 -4.17 -6.52 -11.95
N LEU A 6 -4.55 -6.17 -10.71
CA LEU A 6 -4.01 -6.81 -9.51
C LEU A 6 -4.20 -8.32 -9.54
N LYS A 7 -5.41 -8.80 -9.81
CA LYS A 7 -5.70 -10.25 -9.94
C LYS A 7 -4.87 -10.93 -11.04
N GLY A 8 -4.66 -10.24 -12.16
CA GLY A 8 -3.83 -10.73 -13.26
C GLY A 8 -2.37 -10.89 -12.84
N TYR A 9 -1.79 -9.85 -12.23
CA TYR A 9 -0.42 -9.88 -11.73
C TYR A 9 -0.23 -10.93 -10.63
N GLU A 10 -1.16 -11.05 -9.68
CA GLU A 10 -1.11 -12.09 -8.66
C GLU A 10 -1.05 -13.50 -9.26
N LYS A 11 -1.83 -13.75 -10.32
CA LYS A 11 -1.87 -15.05 -10.98
C LYS A 11 -0.59 -15.37 -11.75
N VAL A 12 0.00 -14.37 -12.40
CA VAL A 12 1.14 -14.57 -13.32
C VAL A 12 2.49 -14.46 -12.60
N LEU A 13 2.61 -13.50 -11.68
CA LEU A 13 3.88 -13.14 -11.04
C LEU A 13 3.92 -13.51 -9.55
N GLY A 14 2.77 -13.81 -8.96
CA GLY A 14 2.63 -14.05 -7.53
C GLY A 14 2.32 -12.80 -6.71
N PRO A 15 1.86 -12.97 -5.45
CA PRO A 15 1.34 -11.89 -4.62
C PRO A 15 2.41 -10.92 -4.10
N GLU A 16 3.69 -11.32 -4.09
CA GLU A 16 4.82 -10.55 -3.54
C GLU A 16 5.73 -9.96 -4.62
N HIS A 17 5.45 -10.22 -5.90
CA HIS A 17 6.24 -9.64 -6.98
C HIS A 17 6.09 -8.11 -7.00
N PRO A 18 7.18 -7.33 -7.21
CA PRO A 18 7.14 -5.87 -7.16
C PRO A 18 6.01 -5.24 -7.99
N SER A 19 5.80 -5.69 -9.23
CA SER A 19 4.70 -5.21 -10.07
C SER A 19 3.29 -5.52 -9.52
N THR A 20 3.12 -6.64 -8.81
CA THR A 20 1.86 -6.95 -8.12
C THR A 20 1.64 -5.98 -6.96
N LEU A 21 2.71 -5.66 -6.22
CA LEU A 21 2.68 -4.71 -5.11
C LEU A 21 2.42 -3.28 -5.59
N ASP A 22 3.01 -2.87 -6.71
CA ASP A 22 2.73 -1.59 -7.36
C ASP A 22 1.24 -1.49 -7.74
N SER A 23 0.68 -2.59 -8.27
CA SER A 23 -0.74 -2.67 -8.62
C SER A 23 -1.64 -2.52 -7.39
N ALA A 24 -1.26 -3.14 -6.26
CA ALA A 24 -1.96 -3.00 -4.99
C ALA A 24 -1.88 -1.57 -4.46
N ASN A 25 -0.70 -0.95 -4.44
CA ASN A 25 -0.52 0.43 -4.02
C ASN A 25 -1.35 1.40 -4.88
N ASN A 26 -1.35 1.22 -6.20
CA ASN A 26 -2.16 2.03 -7.12
C ASN A 26 -3.67 1.84 -6.91
N LEU A 27 -4.11 0.62 -6.60
CA LEU A 27 -5.50 0.38 -6.21
C LEU A 27 -5.84 1.12 -4.91
N GLY A 28 -4.92 1.17 -3.94
CA GLY A 28 -5.05 1.97 -2.72
C GLY A 28 -5.27 3.46 -3.01
N VAL A 29 -4.53 4.03 -3.97
CA VAL A 29 -4.67 5.44 -4.39
C VAL A 29 -6.07 5.73 -4.92
N VAL A 30 -6.57 4.85 -5.78
CA VAL A 30 -7.92 4.98 -6.36
C VAL A 30 -9.01 4.78 -5.30
N LEU A 31 -8.83 3.86 -4.35
CA LEU A 31 -9.80 3.67 -3.27
C LEU A 31 -9.84 4.89 -2.33
N ARG A 32 -8.67 5.47 -2.03
CA ARG A 32 -8.58 6.70 -1.23
C ARG A 32 -9.31 7.86 -1.90
N SER A 33 -9.13 8.06 -3.21
CA SER A 33 -9.83 9.15 -3.92
C SER A 33 -11.35 8.96 -3.96
N GLN A 34 -11.84 7.73 -3.81
CA GLN A 34 -13.26 7.40 -3.66
C GLN A 34 -13.77 7.51 -2.21
N GLY A 35 -12.95 7.93 -1.25
CA GLY A 35 -13.32 7.96 0.17
C GLY A 35 -13.36 6.59 0.86
N LYS A 36 -12.92 5.53 0.18
CA LYS A 36 -12.92 4.14 0.70
C LYS A 36 -11.66 3.88 1.52
N TYR A 37 -11.52 4.61 2.64
CA TYR A 37 -10.28 4.67 3.40
C TYR A 37 -9.86 3.31 3.99
N LYS A 38 -10.80 2.51 4.51
CA LYS A 38 -10.51 1.17 5.05
C LYS A 38 -9.96 0.21 3.98
N GLU A 39 -10.54 0.23 2.79
CA GLU A 39 -10.07 -0.62 1.69
C GLU A 39 -8.70 -0.14 1.15
N ALA A 40 -8.49 1.18 1.10
CA ALA A 40 -7.20 1.75 0.72
C ALA A 40 -6.10 1.39 1.73
N GLU A 41 -6.39 1.46 3.04
CA GLU A 41 -5.48 1.03 4.11
C GLU A 41 -5.04 -0.43 3.92
N ALA A 42 -5.98 -1.34 3.64
CA ALA A 42 -5.67 -2.74 3.42
C ALA A 42 -4.70 -2.93 2.23
N MET A 43 -4.88 -2.17 1.15
CA MET A 43 -3.99 -2.23 -0.01
C MET A 43 -2.59 -1.69 0.29
N TYR A 44 -2.48 -0.56 0.99
CA TYR A 44 -1.16 0.01 1.34
C TYR A 44 -0.41 -0.86 2.33
N ARG A 45 -1.07 -1.42 3.36
CA ARG A 45 -0.44 -2.36 4.30
C ARG A 45 0.08 -3.60 3.59
N ARG A 46 -0.70 -4.13 2.63
CA ARG A 46 -0.29 -5.26 1.81
C ARG A 46 0.94 -4.92 0.96
N ALA A 47 0.93 -3.79 0.26
CA ALA A 47 2.04 -3.37 -0.58
C ALA A 47 3.31 -3.17 0.27
N LEU A 48 3.20 -2.46 1.39
CA LEU A 48 4.29 -2.22 2.33
C LEU A 48 4.94 -3.53 2.82
N LYS A 49 4.15 -4.46 3.36
CA LYS A 49 4.66 -5.75 3.84
C LYS A 49 5.31 -6.56 2.71
N GLY A 50 4.74 -6.49 1.51
CA GLY A 50 5.31 -7.16 0.34
C GLY A 50 6.65 -6.56 -0.08
N TYR A 51 6.78 -5.23 -0.12
CA TYR A 51 8.04 -4.59 -0.51
C TYR A 51 9.15 -4.87 0.51
N GLU A 52 8.85 -4.83 1.80
CA GLU A 52 9.80 -5.19 2.86
C GLU A 52 10.36 -6.59 2.67
N LYS A 53 9.50 -7.55 2.28
CA LYS A 53 9.91 -8.94 2.04
C LYS A 53 10.64 -9.14 0.70
N ALA A 54 10.17 -8.49 -0.37
CA ALA A 54 10.67 -8.71 -1.72
C ALA A 54 11.92 -7.90 -2.07
N LEU A 55 12.05 -6.69 -1.52
CA LEU A 55 13.07 -5.71 -1.90
C LEU A 55 14.00 -5.32 -0.74
N GLY A 56 13.66 -5.72 0.48
CA GLY A 56 14.37 -5.32 1.69
C GLY A 56 13.90 -3.98 2.27
N PRO A 57 14.19 -3.71 3.55
CA PRO A 57 13.61 -2.60 4.32
C PRO A 57 14.06 -1.20 3.87
N GLU A 58 15.15 -1.08 3.11
CA GLU A 58 15.70 0.21 2.66
C GLU A 58 15.22 0.62 1.26
N HIS A 59 14.38 -0.19 0.61
CA HIS A 59 13.96 0.10 -0.76
C HIS A 59 13.01 1.33 -0.82
N PRO A 60 13.24 2.31 -1.73
CA PRO A 60 12.45 3.56 -1.79
C PRO A 60 10.93 3.38 -1.91
N SER A 61 10.45 2.29 -2.52
CA SER A 61 9.01 1.97 -2.61
C SER A 61 8.32 1.83 -1.24
N ILE A 62 9.08 1.52 -0.18
CA ILE A 62 8.59 1.48 1.19
C ILE A 62 8.16 2.87 1.64
N LEU A 63 8.96 3.90 1.38
CA LEU A 63 8.65 5.29 1.76
C LEU A 63 7.34 5.77 1.14
N ILE A 64 7.12 5.43 -0.13
CA ILE A 64 5.87 5.75 -0.84
C ILE A 64 4.68 5.07 -0.16
N SER A 65 4.81 3.78 0.17
CA SER A 65 3.75 2.99 0.81
C SER A 65 3.47 3.47 2.23
N VAL A 66 4.50 3.82 3.00
CA VAL A 66 4.41 4.38 4.35
C VAL A 66 3.67 5.72 4.32
N ASN A 67 4.06 6.65 3.44
CA ASN A 67 3.38 7.95 3.35
C ASN A 67 1.92 7.79 2.92
N ASN A 68 1.63 6.91 1.96
CA ASN A 68 0.25 6.63 1.56
C ASN A 68 -0.59 6.04 2.69
N LEU A 69 0.00 5.14 3.49
CA LEU A 69 -0.63 4.55 4.67
C LEU A 69 -0.89 5.60 5.76
N ARG A 70 0.09 6.46 6.05
CA ARG A 70 -0.09 7.59 6.99
C ARG A 70 -1.29 8.46 6.60
N VAL A 71 -1.36 8.90 5.33
CA VAL A 71 -2.45 9.77 4.85
C VAL A 71 -3.81 9.10 5.03
N VAL A 72 -3.93 7.79 4.77
CA VAL A 72 -5.21 7.11 4.93
C VAL A 72 -5.59 6.85 6.38
N LEU A 73 -4.61 6.73 7.28
CA LEU A 73 -4.84 6.64 8.73
C LEU A 73 -5.34 7.99 9.29
N GLU A 74 -4.75 9.11 8.87
CA GLU A 74 -5.23 10.46 9.22
C GLU A 74 -6.68 10.68 8.77
N ARG A 75 -7.03 10.26 7.56
CA ARG A 75 -8.42 10.33 7.06
C ARG A 75 -9.41 9.47 7.85
N GLN A 76 -8.93 8.51 8.63
CA GLN A 76 -9.71 7.68 9.53
C GLN A 76 -9.63 8.13 11.00
N ALA A 77 -9.01 9.28 11.28
CA ALA A 77 -8.74 9.78 12.63
C ALA A 77 -7.87 8.83 13.49
N LYS A 78 -7.08 7.94 12.86
CA LYS A 78 -6.13 7.04 13.53
C LYS A 78 -4.78 7.72 13.69
N TYR A 79 -4.74 8.80 14.45
CA TYR A 79 -3.57 9.69 14.51
C TYR A 79 -2.33 9.02 15.13
N GLU A 80 -2.51 8.21 16.17
CA GLU A 80 -1.38 7.49 16.81
C GLU A 80 -0.70 6.51 15.83
N GLU A 81 -1.49 5.77 15.07
CA GLU A 81 -0.95 4.88 14.03
C GLU A 81 -0.29 5.67 12.89
N ALA A 82 -0.87 6.80 12.50
CA ALA A 82 -0.29 7.67 11.47
C ALA A 82 1.07 8.23 11.90
N GLU A 83 1.20 8.65 13.16
CA GLU A 83 2.47 9.13 13.74
C GLU A 83 3.52 8.00 13.79
N ALA A 84 3.12 6.79 14.19
CA ALA A 84 4.00 5.63 14.17
C ALA A 84 4.52 5.31 12.75
N MET A 85 3.65 5.43 11.74
CA MET A 85 4.06 5.30 10.34
C MET A 85 5.00 6.43 9.90
N HIS A 86 4.76 7.67 10.32
CA HIS A 86 5.62 8.80 9.97
C HIS A 86 7.04 8.64 10.52
N ARG A 87 7.19 8.16 11.76
CA ARG A 87 8.51 7.87 12.37
C ARG A 87 9.26 6.72 11.71
N ARG A 88 8.58 5.92 10.90
CA ARG A 88 9.15 4.78 10.18
C ARG A 88 9.63 5.13 8.76
N ALA A 89 9.16 6.24 8.20
CA ALA A 89 9.62 6.76 6.91
C ALA A 89 11.00 7.39 7.04
#